data_AF-A0A7C4T241-F1
#
_entry.id   AF-A0A7C4T241-F1
#
_cell.length_a   1.000
_cell.length_b   1.000
_cell.length_c   1.000
_cell.angle_alpha   90.00
_cell.angle_beta   90.00
_cell.angle_gamma   90.00
#
_symmetry.space_group_name_H-M   'P 1'
#
loop_
_entity.id
_entity.type
_entity.pdbx_description
1 polymer ?
#
loop_
_entity_poly.entity_id
_entity_poly.type
_entity_poly.pdbx_seq_one_letter_code
_entity_poly.pdbx_strand_id
1 'polypeptide(L)'
;MMRVYFSRSMTDFQQTNRTKKPIFTQRLIGLAIFAGISGVWVFLWLAEKGIIHPQSVLGVCGFKQRYGLPCPGCGWTHSAQAFVTGDIRRSFVLQPAAMVFCVVSVIVWILALHTALFGIHFRLWQVLLNPRFWKYVLICSGVVMLLGWAATLIRTYVGAF
;
A
#
# COMPACT_ATOMS: atom_id res chain seq x y z
N MET A 1 23.36 -22.15 44.04
CA MET A 1 22.70 -21.06 43.26
C MET A 1 23.14 -20.98 41.79
N MET A 2 24.39 -21.31 41.42
CA MET A 2 24.89 -21.27 40.03
C MET A 2 24.11 -22.14 39.01
N ARG A 3 23.59 -23.30 39.45
CA ARG A 3 22.88 -24.27 38.59
C ARG A 3 21.55 -23.73 38.03
N VAL A 4 20.93 -22.79 38.72
CA VAL A 4 19.63 -22.21 38.33
C VAL A 4 19.81 -21.20 37.20
N TYR A 5 20.93 -20.46 37.18
CA TYR A 5 21.25 -19.52 36.11
C TYR A 5 21.50 -20.23 34.77
N PHE A 6 22.24 -21.34 34.79
CA PHE A 6 22.58 -22.09 33.58
C PHE A 6 21.34 -22.70 32.90
N SER A 7 20.39 -23.21 33.69
CA SER A 7 19.15 -23.79 33.17
C SER A 7 18.22 -22.74 32.55
N ARG A 8 18.20 -21.51 33.09
CA ARG A 8 17.41 -20.40 32.54
C ARG A 8 18.01 -19.81 31.25
N SER A 9 19.33 -19.82 31.12
CA SER A 9 20.02 -19.44 29.88
C SER A 9 19.69 -20.41 28.73
N MET A 10 19.68 -21.72 28.98
CA MET A 10 19.40 -22.71 27.91
C MET A 10 17.95 -22.66 27.40
N THR A 11 16.96 -22.33 28.25
CA THR A 11 15.58 -22.16 27.81
C THR A 11 15.39 -20.89 26.96
N ASP A 12 16.06 -19.79 27.29
CA ASP A 12 16.01 -18.56 26.49
C ASP A 12 16.57 -18.78 25.07
N PHE A 13 17.73 -19.45 24.93
CA PHE A 13 18.33 -19.75 23.62
C PHE A 13 17.46 -20.67 22.74
N GLN A 14 16.80 -21.67 23.33
CA GLN A 14 15.88 -22.56 22.61
C GLN A 14 14.62 -21.82 22.12
N GLN A 15 14.15 -20.82 22.87
CA GLN A 15 12.96 -20.05 22.51
C GLN A 15 13.21 -19.07 21.35
N THR A 16 14.43 -18.52 21.22
CA THR A 16 14.81 -17.72 20.04
C THR A 16 14.90 -18.55 18.76
N ASN A 17 15.29 -19.83 18.87
CA ASN A 17 15.48 -20.69 17.71
C ASN A 17 14.17 -21.35 17.23
N ARG A 18 13.23 -21.65 18.13
CA ARG A 18 11.90 -22.18 17.75
C ARG A 18 10.99 -21.16 17.05
N THR A 19 11.24 -19.87 17.23
CA THR A 19 10.41 -18.79 16.64
C THR A 19 10.93 -18.29 15.31
N LYS A 20 11.98 -18.91 14.75
CA LYS A 20 12.33 -18.71 13.34
C LYS A 20 11.30 -19.43 12.48
N LYS A 21 10.27 -18.70 12.04
CA LYS A 21 9.47 -19.12 10.88
C LYS A 21 10.45 -19.59 9.79
N PRO A 22 10.18 -20.72 9.10
CA PRO A 22 11.13 -21.29 8.16
C PRO A 22 11.58 -20.20 7.18
N ILE A 23 12.89 -20.11 6.92
CA ILE A 23 13.48 -19.16 5.97
C ILE A 23 12.73 -19.18 4.62
N PHE A 24 12.17 -20.35 4.29
CA PHE A 24 11.37 -20.61 3.10
C PHE A 24 9.98 -19.93 3.14
N THR A 25 9.28 -19.96 4.27
CA THR A 25 7.97 -19.32 4.42
C THR A 25 8.08 -17.80 4.29
N GLN A 26 9.18 -17.20 4.76
CA GLN A 26 9.39 -15.76 4.61
C GLN A 26 9.66 -15.35 3.15
N ARG A 27 10.40 -16.18 2.41
CA ARG A 27 10.61 -15.97 0.95
C ARG A 27 9.31 -16.08 0.17
N LEU A 28 8.46 -17.06 0.50
CA LEU A 28 7.13 -17.21 -0.09
C LEU A 28 6.22 -16.00 0.20
N ILE A 29 6.24 -15.48 1.42
CA ILE A 29 5.48 -14.27 1.78
C ILE A 29 5.99 -13.06 0.98
N GLY A 30 7.31 -12.87 0.88
CA GLY A 30 7.91 -11.80 0.08
C GLY A 30 7.51 -11.89 -1.40
N LEU A 31 7.53 -13.10 -1.96
CA LEU A 31 7.16 -13.35 -3.35
C LEU A 31 5.66 -13.15 -3.60
N ALA A 32 4.81 -13.58 -2.66
CA ALA A 32 3.36 -13.35 -2.73
C ALA A 32 3.01 -11.86 -2.66
N ILE A 33 3.65 -11.09 -1.77
CA ILE A 33 3.48 -9.63 -1.67
C ILE A 33 3.96 -8.95 -2.95
N PHE A 34 5.13 -9.33 -3.46
CA PHE A 34 5.66 -8.81 -4.71
C PHE A 34 4.71 -9.06 -5.88
N ALA A 35 4.25 -10.30 -6.04
CA ALA A 35 3.34 -10.71 -7.10
C ALA A 35 1.98 -9.99 -6.99
N GLY A 36 1.45 -9.86 -5.77
CA GLY A 36 0.20 -9.16 -5.50
C GLY A 36 0.29 -7.68 -5.88
N ILE A 37 1.33 -6.99 -5.42
CA ILE A 37 1.55 -5.58 -5.77
C ILE A 37 1.77 -5.43 -7.28
N SER A 38 2.62 -6.25 -7.91
CA SER A 38 2.83 -6.17 -9.37
C SER A 38 1.53 -6.39 -10.13
N GLY A 39 0.66 -7.30 -9.68
CA GLY A 39 -0.65 -7.53 -10.28
C GLY A 39 -1.54 -6.29 -10.24
N VAL A 40 -1.59 -5.59 -9.11
CA VAL A 40 -2.35 -4.33 -8.96
C VAL A 40 -1.81 -3.24 -9.89
N TRP A 41 -0.48 -3.09 -9.97
CA TRP A 41 0.14 -2.07 -10.83
C TRP A 41 -0.08 -2.36 -12.32
N VAL A 42 0.07 -3.63 -12.73
CA VAL A 42 -0.19 -4.07 -14.11
C VAL A 42 -1.67 -3.87 -14.47
N PHE A 43 -2.59 -4.18 -13.55
CA PHE A 43 -4.01 -3.95 -13.74
C PHE A 43 -4.33 -2.47 -13.95
N LEU A 44 -3.77 -1.58 -13.12
CA LEU A 44 -3.95 -0.13 -13.26
C LEU A 44 -3.36 0.41 -14.57
N TRP A 45 -2.21 -0.13 -15.01
CA TRP A 45 -1.59 0.23 -16.29
C TRP A 45 -2.43 -0.20 -17.49
N LEU A 46 -2.95 -1.44 -17.46
CA LEU A 46 -3.88 -1.97 -18.47
C LEU A 46 -5.19 -1.16 -18.52
N ALA A 47 -5.66 -0.70 -17.37
CA ALA A 47 -6.86 0.12 -17.26
C ALA A 47 -6.66 1.54 -17.83
N GLU A 48 -5.45 2.08 -17.76
CA GLU A 48 -5.14 3.39 -18.34
C GLU A 48 -4.94 3.32 -19.86
N LYS A 49 -4.26 2.28 -20.35
CA LYS A 49 -4.07 2.03 -21.79
C LYS A 49 -5.36 1.77 -22.58
N GLY A 50 -6.52 1.76 -21.91
CA GLY A 50 -7.82 1.52 -22.54
C GLY A 50 -8.04 0.08 -22.99
N ILE A 51 -7.14 -0.86 -22.64
CA ILE A 51 -7.32 -2.29 -22.91
C ILE A 51 -8.44 -2.83 -22.02
N ILE A 52 -8.52 -2.33 -20.79
CA ILE A 52 -9.62 -2.58 -19.87
C ILE A 52 -10.27 -1.23 -19.60
N HIS A 53 -11.50 -1.00 -20.07
CA HIS A 53 -12.21 0.21 -19.70
C HIS A 53 -12.81 -0.04 -18.30
N PRO A 54 -12.29 0.56 -17.22
CA PRO A 54 -12.86 0.35 -15.89
C PRO A 54 -14.32 0.78 -15.84
N GLN A 55 -14.73 1.76 -16.66
CA GLN A 55 -16.15 2.12 -16.83
C GLN A 55 -17.01 1.05 -17.53
N SER A 56 -16.45 0.18 -18.38
CA SER A 56 -17.23 -0.90 -19.01
C SER A 56 -17.34 -2.13 -18.11
N VAL A 57 -16.37 -2.36 -17.23
CA VAL A 57 -16.34 -3.50 -16.30
C VAL A 57 -17.01 -3.18 -14.96
N LEU A 58 -16.86 -1.95 -14.44
CA LEU A 58 -17.38 -1.50 -13.14
C LEU A 58 -18.51 -0.47 -13.24
N GLY A 59 -18.85 -0.02 -14.45
CA GLY A 59 -19.87 1.00 -14.68
C GLY A 59 -19.43 2.43 -14.36
N VAL A 60 -20.34 3.39 -14.59
CA VAL A 60 -20.17 4.78 -14.13
C VAL A 60 -20.26 4.79 -12.60
N CYS A 61 -19.43 5.59 -11.91
CA CYS A 61 -19.47 5.66 -10.45
C CYS A 61 -20.88 5.99 -9.94
N GLY A 62 -21.54 5.02 -9.29
CA GLY A 62 -22.89 5.19 -8.75
C GLY A 62 -23.01 6.33 -7.73
N PHE A 63 -21.93 6.66 -7.03
CA PHE A 63 -21.89 7.81 -6.13
C PHE A 63 -22.00 9.14 -6.89
N LYS A 64 -21.24 9.28 -7.99
CA LYS A 64 -21.32 10.47 -8.85
C LYS A 64 -22.70 10.57 -9.52
N GLN A 65 -23.29 9.45 -9.91
CA GLN A 65 -24.61 9.43 -10.54
C GLN A 65 -25.74 9.75 -9.56
N ARG A 66 -25.63 9.32 -8.30
CA ARG A 66 -26.67 9.52 -7.28
C ARG A 66 -26.57 10.87 -6.56
N TYR A 67 -25.37 11.39 -6.37
CA TYR A 67 -25.13 12.61 -5.60
C TYR A 67 -24.59 13.78 -6.43
N GLY A 68 -24.22 13.58 -7.70
CA GLY A 68 -23.61 14.61 -8.54
C GLY A 68 -22.20 15.05 -8.11
N LEU A 69 -21.70 14.53 -6.99
CA LEU A 69 -20.47 14.96 -6.34
C LEU A 69 -19.27 14.06 -6.72
N PRO A 70 -18.05 14.61 -6.78
CA PRO A 70 -16.84 13.82 -7.02
C PRO A 70 -16.60 12.84 -5.86
N CYS A 71 -16.45 11.55 -6.19
CA CYS A 71 -16.23 10.51 -5.19
C CYS A 71 -14.73 10.42 -4.82
N PRO A 72 -14.36 10.33 -3.52
CA PRO A 72 -12.95 10.29 -3.12
C PRO A 72 -12.23 9.03 -3.60
N GLY A 73 -12.96 7.91 -3.74
CA GLY A 73 -12.40 6.66 -4.28
C GLY A 73 -12.05 6.75 -5.77
N CYS A 74 -12.81 7.52 -6.54
CA CYS A 74 -12.62 7.72 -7.97
C CYS A 74 -11.37 8.57 -8.24
N GLY A 75 -11.16 9.61 -7.43
CA GLY A 75 -9.95 10.43 -7.47
C GLY A 75 -8.69 9.63 -7.13
N TRP A 76 -8.81 8.68 -6.19
CA TRP A 76 -7.72 7.79 -5.80
C TRP A 76 -7.28 6.88 -6.96
N THR A 77 -8.22 6.21 -7.63
CA THR A 77 -7.91 5.31 -8.75
C THR A 77 -7.34 6.06 -9.94
N HIS A 78 -7.89 7.23 -10.28
CA HIS A 78 -7.34 8.06 -11.35
C HIS A 78 -5.94 8.60 -11.03
N SER A 79 -5.67 8.96 -9.77
CA SER A 79 -4.33 9.38 -9.35
C SER A 79 -3.31 8.25 -9.46
N ALA A 80 -3.72 7.02 -9.11
CA ALA A 80 -2.89 5.83 -9.23
C ALA A 80 -2.62 5.48 -10.72
N GLN A 81 -3.62 5.60 -11.59
CA GLN A 81 -3.45 5.43 -13.03
C GLN A 81 -2.45 6.44 -13.62
N ALA A 82 -2.60 7.74 -13.27
CA ALA A 82 -1.66 8.78 -13.72
C ALA A 82 -0.24 8.55 -13.20
N PHE A 83 -0.08 7.97 -12.00
CA PHE A 83 1.24 7.65 -11.46
C PHE A 83 1.90 6.52 -12.25
N VAL A 84 1.12 5.49 -12.59
CA VAL A 84 1.56 4.32 -13.35
C VAL A 84 1.98 4.68 -14.78
N THR A 85 1.43 5.76 -15.34
CA THR A 85 1.83 6.27 -16.66
C THR A 85 2.94 7.31 -16.65
N GLY A 86 3.43 7.67 -15.46
CA GLY A 86 4.54 8.60 -15.29
C GLY A 86 4.13 10.06 -15.23
N ASP A 87 2.83 10.38 -15.22
CA ASP A 87 2.33 11.75 -15.09
C ASP A 87 2.17 12.15 -13.61
N ILE A 88 3.32 12.32 -12.95
CA ILE A 88 3.42 12.64 -11.52
C ILE A 88 2.71 13.97 -11.19
N ARG A 89 2.76 14.94 -12.12
CA ARG A 89 2.09 16.25 -11.94
C ARG A 89 0.59 16.08 -11.85
N ARG A 90 0.01 15.28 -12.74
CA ARG A 90 -1.44 15.01 -12.75
C ARG A 90 -1.88 14.25 -11.50
N SER A 91 -1.08 13.29 -11.02
CA SER A 91 -1.35 12.58 -9.75
C SER A 91 -1.37 13.52 -8.53
N PHE A 92 -0.45 14.48 -8.45
CA PHE A 92 -0.42 15.46 -7.36
C PHE A 92 -1.63 16.40 -7.37
N VAL A 93 -2.07 16.82 -8.55
CA VAL A 93 -3.22 17.73 -8.71
C VAL A 93 -4.53 17.03 -8.38
N LEU A 94 -4.64 15.74 -8.72
CA LEU A 94 -5.82 14.93 -8.44
C LEU A 94 -5.93 14.60 -6.94
N GLN A 95 -4.91 13.93 -6.38
CA GLN A 95 -4.93 13.56 -4.97
C GLN A 95 -3.53 13.26 -4.43
N PRO A 96 -2.91 14.17 -3.65
CA PRO A 96 -1.56 13.96 -3.11
C PRO A 96 -1.49 12.75 -2.16
N ALA A 97 -2.59 12.41 -1.49
CA ALA A 97 -2.71 11.22 -0.64
C ALA A 97 -2.42 9.90 -1.39
N ALA A 98 -3.01 9.78 -2.58
CA ALA A 98 -2.90 8.57 -3.40
C ALA A 98 -1.46 8.39 -3.91
N MET A 99 -0.77 9.50 -4.22
CA MET A 99 0.62 9.45 -4.62
C MET A 99 1.53 8.94 -3.49
N VAL A 100 1.36 9.44 -2.26
CA VAL A 100 2.16 8.96 -1.12
C VAL A 100 1.97 7.44 -0.94
N PHE A 101 0.73 6.96 -1.09
CA PHE A 101 0.44 5.53 -1.01
C PHE A 101 1.10 4.74 -2.15
N CYS A 102 1.04 5.23 -3.39
CA CYS A 102 1.75 4.65 -4.53
C CYS A 102 3.25 4.56 -4.27
N VAL A 103 3.89 5.64 -3.81
CA VAL A 103 5.34 5.66 -3.49
C VAL A 103 5.67 4.65 -2.39
N VAL A 104 4.88 4.61 -1.31
CA VAL A 104 5.07 3.61 -0.24
C VAL A 104 4.93 2.20 -0.78
N SER A 105 3.96 1.93 -1.65
CA SER A 105 3.79 0.61 -2.26
C SER A 105 4.98 0.21 -3.15
N VAL A 106 5.60 1.16 -3.87
CA VAL A 106 6.83 0.92 -4.66
C VAL A 106 8.00 0.58 -3.75
N ILE A 107 8.17 1.31 -2.64
CA ILE A 107 9.22 1.04 -1.67
C ILE A 107 9.04 -0.37 -1.08
N VAL A 108 7.81 -0.71 -0.69
CA VAL A 108 7.47 -2.05 -0.20
C VAL A 108 7.75 -3.11 -1.25
N TRP A 109 7.43 -2.86 -2.51
CA TRP A 109 7.69 -3.77 -3.62
C TRP A 109 9.19 -4.03 -3.85
N ILE A 110 10.01 -2.99 -3.82
CA ILE A 110 11.48 -3.10 -3.94
C ILE A 110 12.07 -3.88 -2.77
N LEU A 111 11.61 -3.58 -1.55
CA LEU A 111 12.02 -4.30 -0.34
C LEU A 111 11.59 -5.78 -0.38
N ALA A 112 10.39 -6.05 -0.89
CA ALA A 112 9.88 -7.41 -1.06
C ALA A 112 10.72 -8.20 -2.05
N LEU A 113 11.05 -7.61 -3.20
CA LEU A 113 11.96 -8.18 -4.20
C LEU A 113 13.35 -8.44 -3.60
N HIS A 114 13.92 -7.48 -2.88
CA HIS A 114 15.22 -7.65 -2.23
C HIS A 114 15.24 -8.82 -1.25
N THR A 115 14.17 -9.01 -0.48
CA THR A 115 14.09 -10.15 0.43
C THR A 115 13.80 -11.48 -0.23
N ALA A 116 13.09 -11.48 -1.36
CA ALA A 116 12.94 -12.68 -2.18
C ALA A 116 14.28 -13.12 -2.79
N LEU A 117 15.09 -12.17 -3.27
CA LEU A 117 16.39 -12.43 -3.92
C LEU A 117 17.50 -12.78 -2.91
N PHE A 118 17.70 -11.96 -1.88
CA PHE A 118 18.86 -12.11 -0.99
C PHE A 118 18.56 -12.89 0.29
N GLY A 119 17.29 -13.11 0.65
CA GLY A 119 16.93 -13.76 1.93
C GLY A 119 17.45 -13.04 3.18
N ILE A 120 17.86 -11.77 3.04
CA ILE A 120 18.38 -10.94 4.12
C ILE A 120 17.20 -10.48 4.97
N HIS A 121 17.23 -10.85 6.24
CA HIS A 121 16.22 -10.47 7.21
C HIS A 121 16.50 -9.04 7.70
N PHE A 122 15.96 -8.04 7.00
CA PHE A 122 16.03 -6.67 7.49
C PHE A 122 15.04 -6.46 8.65
N ARG A 123 15.47 -5.73 9.70
CA ARG A 123 14.62 -5.27 10.80
C ARG A 123 13.39 -4.47 10.31
N LEU A 124 13.49 -3.90 9.11
CA LEU A 124 12.39 -3.24 8.39
C LEU A 124 11.20 -4.17 8.11
N TRP A 125 11.41 -5.48 7.92
CA TRP A 125 10.29 -6.43 7.77
C TRP A 125 9.49 -6.61 9.05
N GLN A 126 10.11 -6.51 10.22
CA GLN A 126 9.37 -6.51 11.50
C GLN A 126 8.55 -5.24 11.66
N VAL A 127 9.02 -4.09 11.18
CA VAL A 127 8.26 -2.84 11.17
C VAL A 127 7.13 -2.91 10.15
N LEU A 128 7.38 -3.46 8.96
CA LEU A 128 6.40 -3.57 7.89
C LEU A 128 5.33 -4.63 8.18
N LEU A 129 5.66 -5.75 8.83
CA LEU A 129 4.67 -6.73 9.30
C LEU A 129 4.01 -6.33 10.62
N ASN A 130 4.45 -5.22 11.25
CA ASN A 130 3.85 -4.76 12.48
C ASN A 130 2.45 -4.20 12.18
N PRO A 131 1.37 -4.80 12.71
CA PRO A 131 0.01 -4.32 12.47
C PRO A 131 -0.17 -2.89 13.00
N ARG A 132 0.62 -2.44 13.98
CA ARG A 132 0.57 -1.06 14.50
C ARG A 132 1.05 -0.06 13.46
N PHE A 133 2.11 -0.36 12.71
CA PHE A 133 2.62 0.53 11.67
C PHE A 133 1.57 0.71 10.56
N TRP A 134 0.99 -0.39 10.07
CA TRP A 134 -0.09 -0.34 9.09
C TRP A 134 -1.33 0.39 9.59
N LYS A 135 -1.70 0.24 10.88
CA LYS A 135 -2.77 1.04 11.47
C LYS A 135 -2.49 2.54 11.37
N TYR A 136 -1.27 3.00 11.72
CA TYR A 136 -0.92 4.41 11.61
C TYR A 136 -0.87 4.90 10.15
N VAL A 137 -0.34 4.08 9.23
CA VAL A 137 -0.35 4.39 7.79
C VAL A 137 -1.77 4.52 7.26
N LEU A 138 -2.67 3.59 7.63
CA LEU A 138 -4.08 3.63 7.22
C LEU A 138 -4.82 4.83 7.81
N ILE A 139 -4.57 5.15 9.09
CA ILE A 139 -5.18 6.33 9.75
C ILE A 139 -4.68 7.61 9.10
N CYS A 140 -3.37 7.79 8.91
CA CYS A 140 -2.81 8.95 8.24
C CYS A 140 -3.34 9.06 6.80
N SER A 141 -3.34 7.95 6.06
CA SER A 141 -3.91 7.88 4.71
C SER A 141 -5.38 8.32 4.69
N GLY A 142 -6.20 7.83 5.62
CA GLY A 142 -7.61 8.21 5.74
C GLY A 142 -7.79 9.70 6.02
N VAL A 143 -6.97 10.27 6.91
CA VAL A 143 -7.00 11.71 7.21
C VAL A 143 -6.61 12.53 5.98
N VAL A 144 -5.52 12.18 5.27
CA VAL A 144 -5.11 12.89 4.05
C VAL A 144 -6.13 12.70 2.93
N MET A 145 -6.80 11.55 2.86
CA MET A 145 -7.89 11.30 1.91
C MET A 145 -9.08 12.22 2.16
N LEU A 146 -9.49 12.37 3.41
CA LEU A 146 -10.59 13.27 3.81
C LEU A 146 -10.25 14.74 3.56
N LEU A 147 -9.02 15.15 3.90
CA LEU A 147 -8.53 16.51 3.64
C LEU A 147 -8.46 16.82 2.14
N GLY A 148 -7.93 15.89 1.33
CA GLY A 148 -7.87 16.03 -0.12
C GLY A 148 -9.26 16.09 -0.76
N TRP A 149 -10.20 15.29 -0.26
CA TRP A 149 -11.58 15.32 -0.74
C TRP A 149 -12.30 16.62 -0.38
N ALA A 150 -12.11 17.12 0.85
CA ALA A 150 -12.64 18.42 1.26
C ALA A 150 -12.13 19.55 0.35
N ALA A 151 -10.84 19.54 -0.02
CA ALA A 151 -10.29 20.52 -0.95
C ALA A 151 -10.90 20.42 -2.36
N THR A 152 -11.15 19.22 -2.85
CA THR A 152 -11.83 19.00 -4.14
C THR A 152 -13.28 19.47 -4.11
N LEU A 153 -14.00 19.23 -3.00
CA LEU A 153 -15.35 19.75 -2.80
C LEU A 153 -15.37 21.28 -2.79
N ILE A 154 -14.47 21.91 -2.03
CA ILE A 154 -14.36 23.37 -1.95
C ILE A 154 -14.11 23.95 -3.34
N ARG A 155 -13.21 23.35 -4.15
CA ARG A 155 -12.98 23.79 -5.53
C ARG A 155 -14.23 23.68 -6.40
N THR A 156 -15.00 22.60 -6.29
CA THR A 156 -16.24 22.45 -7.05
C THR A 156 -17.34 23.41 -6.61
N TYR A 157 -17.42 23.76 -5.33
CA TYR A 157 -18.40 24.71 -4.81
C TYR A 157 -18.00 26.17 -5.07
N VAL A 158 -16.72 26.51 -4.95
CA VAL A 158 -16.19 27.87 -5.15
C VAL A 158 -16.03 28.22 -6.63
N GLY A 159 -15.73 27.24 -7.50
CA GLY A 159 -15.64 27.45 -8.96
C GLY A 159 -16.97 27.39 -9.70
N ALA A 160 -18.09 27.20 -8.99
CA ALA A 160 -19.45 27.18 -9.55
C ALA A 160 -20.24 28.48 -9.33
N PHE A 161 -19.61 29.50 -8.72
CA PHE A 161 -20.08 30.89 -8.66
C PHE A 161 -19.18 31.77 -9.52
#